data_AF-A0A0S7XZ13-F1
#
_entry.id   AF-A0A0S7XZ13-F1
#
_cell.length_a   1.000
_cell.length_b   1.000
_cell.length_c   1.000
_cell.angle_alpha   90.00
_cell.angle_beta   90.00
_cell.angle_gamma   90.00
#
_symmetry.space_group_name_H-M   'P 1'
#
loop_
_entity.id
_entity.type
_entity.pdbx_description
1 polymer ?
#
loop_
_entity_poly.entity_id
_entity_poly.type
_entity_poly.pdbx_seq_one_letter_code
_entity_poly.pdbx_strand_id
1 'polypeptide(L)'
;MQKNFITLSIMVLTFFILTGVCQAQDFIKEFSLKFTGGYSTIVVGDFNTVIDAQDSYFETYAALLGVTKEGELKKFDRGVELEGEFIMTLTENFGIGIGAGYIQISKDNETSLRHELAGEFTYFIEPKFTAIPVNLSLYYFYPVASSTNLYLNGGVGYYFGNVTSTSRIDSELIGEPPEWQKSEGEFKDQGLGFHGGIGLDYHIGSNIGLFIEAKARYCKLKSWEGDETLTSSFGFTEKNSGTLWFVEALDPDIDVWFSQITIAEQKPSGTETRNAREFEADLSGFSLRAGIRIRF
;
A
#
# COMPACT_ATOMS: atom_id res chain seq x y z
N MET A 1 23.42 -12.19 -11.59
CA MET A 1 23.78 -12.71 -10.25
C MET A 1 22.57 -13.06 -9.37
N GLN A 2 21.48 -12.28 -9.36
CA GLN A 2 20.31 -12.53 -8.49
C GLN A 2 19.59 -13.87 -8.70
N LYS A 3 19.43 -14.36 -9.94
CA LYS A 3 18.73 -15.65 -10.20
C LYS A 3 19.43 -16.85 -9.55
N ASN A 4 20.76 -16.88 -9.58
CA ASN A 4 21.54 -17.99 -9.01
C ASN A 4 21.51 -17.99 -7.47
N PHE A 5 21.36 -16.82 -6.84
CA PHE A 5 21.24 -16.71 -5.39
C PHE A 5 19.87 -17.21 -4.88
N ILE A 6 18.80 -16.95 -5.63
CA ILE A 6 17.45 -17.44 -5.32
C ILE A 6 17.41 -18.96 -5.45
N THR A 7 17.95 -19.54 -6.53
CA THR A 7 17.97 -20.99 -6.72
C THR A 7 18.79 -21.71 -5.64
N LEU A 8 19.93 -21.13 -5.24
CA LEU A 8 20.76 -21.67 -4.17
C LEU A 8 20.07 -21.58 -2.80
N SER A 9 19.39 -20.46 -2.52
CA SER A 9 18.63 -20.28 -1.28
C SER A 9 17.46 -21.25 -1.19
N ILE A 10 16.73 -21.47 -2.29
CA ILE A 10 15.66 -22.47 -2.35
C ILE A 10 16.26 -23.87 -2.14
N MET A 11 17.34 -24.26 -2.82
CA MET A 11 17.95 -25.58 -2.63
C MET A 11 18.45 -25.80 -1.20
N VAL A 12 19.05 -24.79 -0.56
CA VAL A 12 19.51 -24.87 0.83
C VAL A 12 18.31 -24.98 1.78
N LEU A 13 17.25 -24.22 1.56
CA LEU A 13 16.02 -24.30 2.35
C LEU A 13 15.36 -25.68 2.20
N THR A 14 15.25 -26.21 0.97
CA THR A 14 14.71 -27.54 0.71
C THR A 14 15.58 -28.65 1.30
N PHE A 15 16.91 -28.48 1.31
CA PHE A 15 17.84 -29.44 1.91
C PHE A 15 17.76 -29.45 3.45
N PHE A 16 17.61 -28.28 4.09
CA PHE A 16 17.38 -28.19 5.53
C PHE A 16 16.01 -28.75 5.94
N ILE A 17 14.98 -28.50 5.12
CA ILE A 17 13.64 -29.08 5.34
C ILE A 17 13.70 -30.62 5.19
N LEU A 18 14.35 -31.15 4.15
CA LEU A 18 14.41 -32.60 3.91
C LEU A 18 15.29 -33.36 4.91
N THR A 19 16.38 -32.76 5.39
CA THR A 19 17.29 -33.42 6.34
C THR A 19 16.84 -33.28 7.80
N GLY A 20 16.18 -32.18 8.16
CA GLY A 20 15.61 -31.97 9.50
C GLY A 20 14.31 -32.75 9.75
N VAL A 21 13.46 -32.91 8.74
CA VAL A 21 12.16 -33.60 8.88
C VAL A 21 12.31 -35.09 9.21
N CYS A 22 13.42 -35.73 8.85
CA CYS A 22 13.66 -37.15 9.14
C CYS A 22 14.06 -37.44 10.61
N GLN A 23 14.52 -36.43 11.37
CA GLN A 23 14.78 -36.53 12.81
C GLN A 23 13.74 -35.80 13.68
N ALA A 24 12.93 -34.91 13.09
CA ALA A 24 11.95 -34.08 13.81
C ALA A 24 10.54 -34.70 13.90
N GLN A 25 10.40 -36.02 13.68
CA GLN A 25 9.08 -36.67 13.61
C GLN A 25 8.29 -36.60 14.94
N ASP A 26 8.97 -36.43 16.07
CA ASP A 26 8.35 -36.16 17.38
C ASP A 26 8.10 -34.67 17.66
N PHE A 27 8.76 -33.78 16.91
CA PHE A 27 8.77 -32.32 17.09
C PHE A 27 7.83 -31.58 16.14
N ILE A 28 7.38 -32.17 15.03
CA ILE A 28 6.35 -31.56 14.18
C ILE A 28 5.03 -32.26 14.48
N LYS A 29 4.07 -31.51 15.01
CA LYS A 29 2.76 -32.05 15.41
C LYS A 29 1.72 -31.98 14.31
N GLU A 30 1.68 -30.87 13.58
CA GLU A 30 0.62 -30.59 12.61
C GLU A 30 1.13 -29.64 11.53
N PHE A 31 0.63 -29.82 10.31
CA PHE A 31 0.73 -28.83 9.25
C PHE A 31 -0.64 -28.22 8.98
N SER A 32 -0.68 -26.91 8.71
CA SER A 32 -1.91 -26.27 8.29
C SER A 32 -1.73 -25.21 7.22
N LEU A 33 -2.77 -25.01 6.42
CA LEU A 33 -2.91 -23.93 5.45
C LEU A 33 -3.98 -22.96 5.94
N LYS A 34 -3.63 -21.69 6.07
CA LYS A 34 -4.52 -20.61 6.48
C LYS A 34 -4.79 -19.70 5.28
N PHE A 35 -6.04 -19.57 4.89
CA PHE A 35 -6.50 -18.61 3.89
C PHE A 35 -7.29 -17.52 4.56
N THR A 36 -6.92 -16.27 4.29
CA THR A 36 -7.40 -15.10 4.99
C THR A 36 -7.94 -14.07 4.00
N GLY A 37 -9.09 -13.49 4.31
CA GLY A 37 -9.57 -12.26 3.70
C GLY A 37 -9.94 -11.25 4.78
N GLY A 38 -9.73 -9.97 4.51
CA GLY A 38 -9.99 -8.94 5.50
C GLY A 38 -10.12 -7.53 4.94
N TYR A 39 -10.61 -6.67 5.82
CA TYR A 39 -10.66 -5.23 5.61
C TYR A 39 -9.59 -4.57 6.46
N SER A 40 -8.95 -3.55 5.91
CA SER A 40 -7.75 -2.96 6.48
C SER A 40 -7.81 -1.44 6.47
N THR A 41 -7.30 -0.86 7.54
CA THR A 41 -6.97 0.57 7.65
C THR A 41 -5.48 0.74 7.34
N ILE A 42 -5.13 1.80 6.63
CA ILE A 42 -3.75 2.10 6.20
C ILE A 42 -3.49 3.61 6.38
N VAL A 43 -2.29 4.01 6.80
CA VAL A 43 -1.96 5.44 7.03
C VAL A 43 -1.75 6.23 5.74
N VAL A 44 -1.03 5.66 4.77
CA VAL A 44 -0.58 6.23 3.46
C VAL A 44 0.02 7.65 3.56
N GLY A 45 0.84 7.84 4.60
CA GLY A 45 1.81 8.93 4.87
C GLY A 45 1.77 10.20 3.99
N ASP A 46 2.82 10.37 3.21
CA ASP A 46 3.04 11.60 2.41
C ASP A 46 1.96 11.80 1.36
N PHE A 47 1.42 10.71 0.81
CA PHE A 47 0.39 10.79 -0.20
C PHE A 47 -0.85 11.50 0.33
N ASN A 48 -1.32 11.10 1.52
CA ASN A 48 -2.45 11.76 2.17
C ASN A 48 -2.15 13.21 2.56
N THR A 49 -0.88 13.54 2.83
CA THR A 49 -0.45 14.93 3.07
C THR A 49 -0.56 15.78 1.81
N VAL A 50 -0.18 15.23 0.65
CA VAL A 50 -0.28 15.92 -0.65
C VAL A 50 -1.73 16.05 -1.09
N ILE A 51 -2.57 15.03 -0.88
CA ILE A 51 -4.01 15.13 -1.17
C ILE A 51 -4.67 16.26 -0.38
N ASP A 52 -4.39 16.38 0.92
CA ASP A 52 -4.91 17.49 1.74
C ASP A 52 -4.39 18.85 1.25
N ALA A 53 -3.11 18.94 0.91
CA ALA A 53 -2.50 20.17 0.42
C ALA A 53 -3.09 20.59 -0.93
N GLN A 54 -3.33 19.63 -1.83
CA GLN A 54 -3.94 19.88 -3.14
C GLN A 54 -5.39 20.35 -3.01
N ASP A 55 -6.17 19.73 -2.11
CA ASP A 55 -7.56 20.15 -1.86
C ASP A 55 -7.61 21.58 -1.30
N SER A 56 -6.73 21.88 -0.34
CA SER A 56 -6.58 23.22 0.24
C SER A 56 -6.09 24.26 -0.78
N TYR A 57 -5.23 23.84 -1.71
CA TYR A 57 -4.76 24.68 -2.82
C TYR A 57 -5.93 25.08 -3.72
N PHE A 58 -6.79 24.12 -4.12
CA PHE A 58 -7.98 24.42 -4.91
C PHE A 58 -8.97 25.33 -4.18
N GLU A 59 -9.13 25.19 -2.87
CA GLU A 59 -9.95 26.10 -2.06
C GLU A 59 -9.41 27.52 -2.06
N THR A 60 -8.10 27.67 -1.89
CA THR A 60 -7.43 28.97 -1.89
C THR A 60 -7.55 29.65 -3.25
N TYR A 61 -7.31 28.89 -4.32
CA TYR A 61 -7.41 29.38 -5.69
C TYR A 61 -8.85 29.76 -6.05
N ALA A 62 -9.83 28.96 -5.62
CA ALA A 62 -11.24 29.27 -5.79
C ALA A 62 -11.63 30.60 -5.15
N ALA A 63 -11.21 30.82 -3.90
CA ALA A 63 -11.46 32.04 -3.16
C ALA A 63 -10.81 33.27 -3.81
N LEU A 64 -9.58 33.13 -4.33
CA LEU A 64 -8.86 34.22 -4.98
C LEU A 64 -9.52 34.64 -6.29
N LEU A 65 -9.95 33.68 -7.11
CA LEU A 65 -10.54 33.96 -8.41
C LEU A 65 -12.06 34.24 -8.35
N GLY A 66 -12.68 34.09 -7.18
CA GLY A 66 -14.13 34.22 -7.04
C GLY A 66 -14.90 33.14 -7.79
N VAL A 67 -14.31 31.94 -7.93
CA VAL A 67 -14.92 30.78 -8.60
C VAL A 67 -15.42 29.78 -7.55
N THR A 68 -16.30 28.87 -7.97
CA THR A 68 -16.86 27.84 -7.06
C THR A 68 -16.04 26.55 -7.18
N LYS A 69 -15.58 26.01 -6.05
CA LYS A 69 -15.02 24.66 -5.99
C LYS A 69 -16.16 23.65 -5.80
N GLU A 70 -16.20 22.62 -6.64
CA GLU A 70 -17.07 21.46 -6.50
C GLU A 70 -16.22 20.20 -6.23
N GLY A 71 -16.74 19.27 -5.44
CA GLY A 71 -16.02 18.06 -5.04
C GLY A 71 -15.00 18.25 -3.89
N GLU A 72 -14.31 17.17 -3.54
CA GLU A 72 -13.33 17.10 -2.45
C GLU A 72 -12.34 15.97 -2.75
N LEU A 73 -11.04 16.25 -2.64
CA LEU A 73 -10.02 15.20 -2.69
C LEU A 73 -9.87 14.56 -1.31
N LYS A 74 -10.18 13.27 -1.22
CA LYS A 74 -10.24 12.54 0.05
C LYS A 74 -9.06 11.60 0.24
N LYS A 75 -8.63 11.48 1.50
CA LYS A 75 -7.60 10.54 1.95
C LYS A 75 -7.89 9.08 1.60
N PHE A 76 -6.78 8.35 1.49
CA PHE A 76 -6.65 6.93 1.28
C PHE A 76 -6.34 6.26 2.62
N ASP A 77 -7.37 5.73 3.27
CA ASP A 77 -7.24 5.20 4.63
C ASP A 77 -7.68 3.74 4.77
N ARG A 78 -8.25 3.13 3.72
CA ARG A 78 -8.91 1.83 3.80
C ARG A 78 -8.75 0.98 2.55
N GLY A 79 -8.61 -0.33 2.73
CA GLY A 79 -8.38 -1.28 1.66
C GLY A 79 -8.77 -2.71 2.00
N VAL A 80 -8.48 -3.62 1.08
CA VAL A 80 -8.73 -5.05 1.22
C VAL A 80 -7.42 -5.81 1.31
N GLU A 81 -7.44 -6.92 2.04
CA GLU A 81 -6.27 -7.79 2.24
C GLU A 81 -6.63 -9.26 2.05
N LEU A 82 -5.75 -9.99 1.37
CA LEU A 82 -5.80 -11.43 1.21
C LEU A 82 -4.46 -12.02 1.67
N GLU A 83 -4.47 -13.18 2.33
CA GLU A 83 -3.24 -13.84 2.77
C GLU A 83 -3.38 -15.37 2.73
N GLY A 84 -2.38 -16.03 2.17
CA GLY A 84 -2.20 -17.48 2.26
C GLY A 84 -0.96 -17.78 3.09
N GLU A 85 -1.09 -18.61 4.12
CA GLU A 85 0.03 -18.95 5.01
C GLU A 85 0.07 -20.46 5.26
N PHE A 86 1.29 -21.03 5.18
CA PHE A 86 1.59 -22.37 5.63
C PHE A 86 2.13 -22.31 7.05
N ILE A 87 1.53 -23.06 7.97
CA ILE A 87 1.87 -23.07 9.38
C ILE A 87 2.32 -24.48 9.78
N MET A 88 3.50 -24.56 10.37
CA MET A 88 4.04 -25.76 10.98
C MET A 88 3.94 -25.64 12.51
N THR A 89 3.13 -26.48 13.12
CA THR A 89 2.95 -26.54 14.57
C THR A 89 4.02 -27.46 15.16
N LEU A 90 4.88 -26.90 16.01
CA LEU A 90 6.04 -27.58 16.59
C LEU A 90 5.75 -28.19 17.97
N THR A 91 4.84 -27.58 18.72
CA THR A 91 4.40 -28.10 20.02
C THR A 91 2.90 -27.92 20.14
N GLU A 92 2.28 -28.36 21.23
CA GLU A 92 0.85 -28.13 21.48
C GLU A 92 0.45 -26.65 21.43
N ASN A 93 1.40 -25.74 21.68
CA ASN A 93 1.13 -24.31 21.76
C ASN A 93 1.94 -23.45 20.80
N PHE A 94 2.96 -23.95 20.11
CA PHE A 94 3.84 -23.11 19.27
C PHE A 94 3.84 -23.55 17.82
N GLY A 95 3.83 -22.58 16.92
CA GLY A 95 3.97 -22.80 15.48
C GLY A 95 4.78 -21.72 14.78
N ILE A 96 5.23 -22.03 13.57
CA ILE A 96 5.92 -21.10 12.67
C ILE A 96 5.14 -21.05 11.36
N GLY A 97 4.82 -19.85 10.90
CA GLY A 97 4.11 -19.58 9.66
C GLY A 97 5.00 -18.95 8.61
N ILE A 98 4.88 -19.36 7.35
CA ILE A 98 5.41 -18.66 6.19
C ILE A 98 4.26 -18.40 5.23
N GLY A 99 4.05 -17.14 4.86
CA GLY A 99 2.91 -16.75 4.05
C GLY A 99 3.21 -15.64 3.07
N ALA A 100 2.32 -15.49 2.09
CA ALA A 100 2.31 -14.37 1.18
C ALA A 100 0.91 -13.74 1.17
N GLY A 101 0.85 -12.42 1.04
CA GLY A 101 -0.40 -11.69 0.98
C GLY A 101 -0.50 -10.74 -0.20
N TYR A 102 -1.65 -10.09 -0.28
CA TYR A 102 -1.94 -9.02 -1.22
C TYR A 102 -2.77 -7.96 -0.49
N ILE A 103 -2.26 -6.73 -0.48
CA ILE A 103 -2.91 -5.55 0.09
C ILE A 103 -3.25 -4.63 -1.07
N GLN A 104 -4.48 -4.10 -1.11
CA GLN A 104 -4.88 -3.12 -2.12
C GLN A 104 -5.68 -1.98 -1.49
N ILE A 105 -5.32 -0.76 -1.87
CA ILE A 105 -5.98 0.50 -1.53
C ILE A 105 -6.17 1.26 -2.84
N SER A 106 -7.38 1.74 -3.08
CA SER A 106 -7.69 2.61 -4.22
C SER A 106 -8.87 3.48 -3.86
N LYS A 107 -8.87 4.71 -4.35
CA LYS A 107 -9.97 5.64 -4.19
C LYS A 107 -9.89 6.69 -5.29
N ASP A 108 -10.98 6.83 -6.01
CA ASP A 108 -11.07 7.78 -7.09
C ASP A 108 -11.45 9.13 -6.47
N ASN A 109 -10.73 10.19 -6.85
CA ASN A 109 -10.95 11.54 -6.35
C ASN A 109 -11.12 12.50 -7.53
N GLU A 110 -12.02 13.44 -7.36
CA GLU A 110 -12.34 14.46 -8.35
C GLU A 110 -12.68 15.76 -7.63
N THR A 111 -12.17 16.87 -8.17
CA THR A 111 -12.60 18.23 -7.79
C THR A 111 -12.59 19.11 -9.03
N SER A 112 -13.49 20.08 -9.08
CA SER A 112 -13.53 21.06 -10.16
C SER A 112 -13.65 22.48 -9.65
N LEU A 113 -13.17 23.42 -10.45
CA LEU A 113 -13.34 24.86 -10.28
C LEU A 113 -14.22 25.38 -11.40
N ARG A 114 -15.31 26.05 -11.05
CA ARG A 114 -16.33 26.47 -12.00
C ARG A 114 -16.69 27.94 -11.86
N HIS A 115 -16.83 28.60 -13.00
CA HIS A 115 -17.34 29.97 -13.08
C HIS A 115 -18.24 30.14 -14.30
N GLU A 116 -19.44 30.70 -14.11
CA GLU A 116 -20.48 30.79 -15.14
C GLU A 116 -20.04 31.50 -16.43
N LEU A 117 -19.10 32.45 -16.31
CA LEU A 117 -18.62 33.26 -17.45
C LEU A 117 -17.24 32.85 -17.96
N ALA A 118 -16.54 31.94 -17.27
CA ALA A 118 -15.17 31.56 -17.64
C ALA A 118 -15.05 30.08 -18.05
N GLY A 119 -15.98 29.23 -17.60
CA GLY A 119 -15.96 27.79 -17.88
C GLY A 119 -15.62 26.95 -16.65
N GLU A 120 -15.07 25.77 -16.89
CA GLU A 120 -14.77 24.77 -15.86
C GLU A 120 -13.35 24.21 -16.00
N PHE A 121 -12.71 23.95 -14.86
CA PHE A 121 -11.45 23.26 -14.74
C PHE A 121 -11.64 22.06 -13.82
N THR A 122 -11.38 20.85 -14.29
CA THR A 122 -11.59 19.62 -13.52
C THR A 122 -10.27 18.90 -13.30
N TYR A 123 -10.02 18.51 -12.05
CA TYR A 123 -8.88 17.70 -11.63
C TYR A 123 -9.33 16.35 -11.11
N PHE A 124 -8.78 15.30 -11.71
CA PHE A 124 -9.08 13.91 -11.41
C PHE A 124 -7.81 13.17 -11.02
N ILE A 125 -7.90 12.33 -9.98
CA ILE A 125 -6.80 11.46 -9.56
C ILE A 125 -7.30 10.10 -9.07
N GLU A 126 -6.74 9.04 -9.64
CA GLU A 126 -6.99 7.63 -9.32
C GLU A 126 -5.67 6.92 -8.99
N PRO A 127 -5.19 7.00 -7.74
CA PRO A 127 -4.03 6.27 -7.31
C PRO A 127 -4.48 4.92 -6.71
N LYS A 128 -3.68 3.89 -7.00
CA LYS A 128 -3.87 2.55 -6.51
C LYS A 128 -2.56 2.07 -5.89
N PHE A 129 -2.59 1.90 -4.58
CA PHE A 129 -1.49 1.33 -3.81
C PHE A 129 -1.72 -0.17 -3.66
N THR A 130 -0.70 -0.96 -3.99
CA THR A 130 -0.69 -2.40 -3.77
C THR A 130 0.58 -2.81 -3.06
N ALA A 131 0.50 -3.87 -2.27
CA ALA A 131 1.67 -4.48 -1.65
C ALA A 131 1.53 -5.99 -1.56
N ILE A 132 2.62 -6.69 -1.85
CA ILE A 132 2.75 -8.14 -1.67
C ILE A 132 3.69 -8.39 -0.48
N PRO A 133 3.16 -8.59 0.74
CA PRO A 133 3.98 -9.03 1.87
C PRO A 133 4.36 -10.50 1.75
N VAL A 134 5.63 -10.83 2.01
CA VAL A 134 6.12 -12.18 2.29
C VAL A 134 6.49 -12.24 3.77
N ASN A 135 5.73 -13.02 4.55
CA ASN A 135 5.74 -13.00 6.00
C ASN A 135 6.40 -14.26 6.58
N LEU A 136 7.13 -14.07 7.67
CA LEU A 136 7.53 -15.11 8.61
C LEU A 136 6.90 -14.80 9.97
N SER A 137 6.08 -15.71 10.48
CA SER A 137 5.29 -15.54 11.69
C SER A 137 5.63 -16.58 12.75
N LEU A 138 5.63 -16.19 14.01
CA LEU A 138 5.58 -17.10 15.15
C LEU A 138 4.16 -17.10 15.71
N TYR A 139 3.69 -18.28 16.12
CA TYR A 139 2.37 -18.50 16.65
C TYR A 139 2.44 -19.05 18.08
N TYR A 140 1.54 -18.57 18.93
CA TYR A 140 1.21 -19.16 20.22
C TYR A 140 -0.28 -19.50 20.27
N PHE A 141 -0.64 -20.75 20.52
CA PHE A 141 -2.00 -21.27 20.58
C PHE A 141 -2.36 -21.65 22.03
N TYR A 142 -3.50 -21.15 22.50
CA TYR A 142 -4.04 -21.45 23.82
C TYR A 142 -5.46 -22.02 23.70
N PRO A 143 -5.70 -23.27 24.12
CA PRO A 143 -7.03 -23.88 24.06
C PRO A 143 -7.95 -23.22 25.07
N VAL A 144 -8.94 -22.47 24.60
CA VAL A 144 -9.95 -21.81 25.45
C VAL A 144 -11.21 -22.65 25.60
N ALA A 145 -11.48 -23.55 24.64
CA ALA A 145 -12.54 -24.55 24.69
C ALA A 145 -12.12 -25.79 23.89
N SER A 146 -12.88 -26.88 24.00
CA SER A 146 -12.57 -28.14 23.32
C SER A 146 -12.48 -28.04 21.78
N SER A 147 -13.13 -27.04 21.19
CA SER A 147 -13.10 -26.78 19.75
C SER A 147 -12.58 -25.38 19.41
N THR A 148 -12.05 -24.62 20.37
CA THR A 148 -11.65 -23.23 20.14
C THR A 148 -10.28 -22.93 20.73
N ASN A 149 -9.40 -22.39 19.88
CA ASN A 149 -8.11 -21.88 20.28
C ASN A 149 -8.09 -20.36 20.17
N LEU A 150 -7.68 -19.68 21.24
CA LEU A 150 -7.14 -18.34 21.14
C LEU A 150 -5.72 -18.45 20.61
N TYR A 151 -5.32 -17.56 19.71
CA TYR A 151 -3.94 -17.51 19.26
C TYR A 151 -3.40 -16.10 19.18
N LEU A 152 -2.10 -15.99 19.42
CA LEU A 152 -1.30 -14.81 19.19
C LEU A 152 -0.33 -15.12 18.05
N ASN A 153 -0.10 -14.14 17.18
CA ASN A 153 0.97 -14.22 16.21
C ASN A 153 1.76 -12.92 16.13
N GLY A 154 3.01 -13.04 15.71
CA GLY A 154 3.87 -11.89 15.46
C GLY A 154 5.05 -12.28 14.59
N GLY A 155 5.56 -11.32 13.84
CA GLY A 155 6.57 -11.64 12.84
C GLY A 155 7.13 -10.46 12.09
N VAL A 156 7.93 -10.81 11.09
CA VAL A 156 8.54 -9.89 10.14
C VAL A 156 8.00 -10.20 8.74
N GLY A 157 7.92 -9.18 7.91
CA GLY A 157 7.55 -9.33 6.51
C GLY A 157 8.45 -8.49 5.61
N TYR A 158 8.72 -9.00 4.42
CA TYR A 158 9.32 -8.22 3.33
C TYR A 158 8.22 -7.85 2.33
N TYR A 159 8.02 -6.56 2.13
CA TYR A 159 6.91 -6.00 1.35
C TYR A 159 7.44 -5.56 -0.01
N PHE A 160 6.73 -5.95 -1.07
CA PHE A 160 6.92 -5.41 -2.42
C PHE A 160 5.75 -4.47 -2.72
N GLY A 161 6.00 -3.17 -2.68
CA GLY A 161 5.03 -2.11 -2.96
C GLY A 161 4.99 -1.76 -4.44
N ASN A 162 3.78 -1.43 -4.92
CA ASN A 162 3.56 -0.85 -6.24
C ASN A 162 2.45 0.22 -6.13
N VAL A 163 2.71 1.39 -6.70
CA VAL A 163 1.73 2.48 -6.89
C VAL A 163 1.53 2.69 -8.38
N THR A 164 0.30 2.54 -8.84
CA THR A 164 -0.13 3.05 -10.15
C THR A 164 -0.97 4.29 -9.93
N SER A 165 -0.71 5.38 -10.63
CA SER A 165 -1.49 6.61 -10.53
C SER A 165 -1.87 7.12 -11.91
N THR A 166 -3.14 7.42 -12.08
CA THR A 166 -3.64 8.23 -13.20
C THR A 166 -4.09 9.56 -12.64
N SER A 167 -3.62 10.67 -13.20
CA SER A 167 -4.22 11.98 -12.98
C SER A 167 -4.59 12.64 -14.30
N ARG A 168 -5.64 13.45 -14.28
CA ARG A 168 -6.12 14.15 -15.46
C ARG A 168 -6.60 15.54 -15.06
N ILE A 169 -6.23 16.51 -15.88
CA ILE A 169 -6.74 17.87 -15.85
C ILE A 169 -7.51 18.08 -17.14
N ASP A 170 -8.74 18.53 -17.03
CA ASP A 170 -9.58 18.98 -18.14
C ASP A 170 -9.90 20.47 -17.96
N SER A 171 -9.81 21.23 -19.05
CA SER A 171 -10.07 22.66 -19.09
C SER A 171 -11.08 22.95 -20.21
N GLU A 172 -12.27 23.38 -19.81
CA GLU A 172 -13.38 23.74 -20.70
C GLU A 172 -13.71 25.22 -20.53
N LEU A 173 -12.81 26.09 -21.00
CA LEU A 173 -12.97 27.53 -20.91
C LEU A 173 -13.84 28.08 -22.03
N ILE A 174 -14.70 29.05 -21.70
CA ILE A 174 -15.61 29.65 -22.68
C ILE A 174 -14.82 30.43 -23.74
N GLY A 175 -14.99 30.03 -25.00
CA GLY A 175 -14.34 30.69 -26.15
C GLY A 175 -13.02 30.05 -26.57
N GLU A 176 -12.51 29.09 -25.80
CA GLU A 176 -11.31 28.32 -26.11
C GLU A 176 -11.68 26.87 -26.49
N PRO A 177 -10.86 26.18 -27.30
CA PRO A 177 -11.03 24.75 -27.51
C PRO A 177 -10.79 23.98 -26.20
N PRO A 178 -11.52 22.88 -25.93
CA PRO A 178 -11.26 22.06 -24.75
C PRO A 178 -9.82 21.52 -24.73
N GLU A 179 -9.17 21.66 -23.58
CA GLU A 179 -7.80 21.21 -23.36
C GLU A 179 -7.77 20.14 -22.28
N TRP A 180 -6.83 19.20 -22.40
CA TRP A 180 -6.60 18.21 -21.37
C TRP A 180 -5.13 17.85 -21.24
N GLN A 181 -4.75 17.47 -20.03
CA GLN A 181 -3.46 16.90 -19.69
C GLN A 181 -3.68 15.67 -18.83
N LYS A 182 -2.98 14.58 -19.14
CA LYS A 182 -3.09 13.31 -18.43
C LYS A 182 -1.71 12.80 -18.05
N SER A 183 -1.53 12.48 -16.78
CA SER A 183 -0.33 11.83 -16.26
C SER A 183 -0.63 10.39 -15.84
N GLU A 184 0.23 9.46 -16.23
CA GLU A 184 0.15 8.04 -15.86
C GLU A 184 1.50 7.58 -15.32
N GLY A 185 1.54 7.11 -14.07
CA GLY A 185 2.76 6.66 -13.42
C GLY A 185 2.67 5.28 -12.78
N GLU A 186 3.80 4.57 -12.75
CA GLU A 186 3.99 3.31 -12.02
C GLU A 186 5.29 3.37 -11.22
N PHE A 187 5.18 3.21 -9.89
CA PHE A 187 6.30 3.31 -8.96
C PHE A 187 6.37 2.09 -8.06
N LYS A 188 7.59 1.66 -7.74
CA LYS A 188 7.85 0.46 -6.93
C LYS A 188 8.82 0.78 -5.81
N ASP A 189 8.59 0.14 -4.67
CA ASP A 189 9.52 0.11 -3.55
C ASP A 189 9.42 -1.25 -2.85
N GLN A 190 10.37 -1.54 -1.98
CA GLN A 190 10.38 -2.73 -1.16
C GLN A 190 11.05 -2.47 0.20
N GLY A 191 10.57 -3.14 1.23
CA GLY A 191 11.07 -2.88 2.57
C GLY A 191 10.62 -3.90 3.61
N LEU A 192 11.26 -3.82 4.77
CA LEU A 192 10.90 -4.64 5.93
C LEU A 192 9.76 -4.01 6.72
N GLY A 193 8.86 -4.85 7.19
CA GLY A 193 7.80 -4.51 8.12
C GLY A 193 7.65 -5.55 9.22
N PHE A 194 6.84 -5.22 10.21
CA PHE A 194 6.51 -6.08 11.33
C PHE A 194 5.00 -6.24 11.42
N HIS A 195 4.55 -7.37 11.94
CA HIS A 195 3.14 -7.60 12.22
C HIS A 195 2.93 -8.29 13.56
N GLY A 196 1.73 -8.11 14.10
CA GLY A 196 1.25 -8.79 15.28
C GLY A 196 -0.26 -8.96 15.22
N GLY A 197 -0.77 -10.06 15.73
CA GLY A 197 -2.19 -10.37 15.67
C GLY A 197 -2.67 -11.22 16.84
N ILE A 198 -3.97 -11.11 17.09
CA ILE A 198 -4.73 -11.94 18.02
C ILE A 198 -5.94 -12.49 17.27
N GLY A 199 -6.21 -13.78 17.42
CA GLY A 199 -7.34 -14.40 16.75
C GLY A 199 -7.95 -15.55 17.53
N LEU A 200 -9.16 -15.90 17.13
CA LEU A 200 -9.90 -17.06 17.61
C LEU A 200 -10.05 -18.03 16.45
N ASP A 201 -9.74 -19.30 16.69
CA ASP A 201 -9.79 -20.40 15.72
C ASP A 201 -10.74 -21.48 16.23
N TYR A 202 -11.86 -21.65 15.52
CA TYR A 202 -12.93 -22.59 15.82
C TYR A 202 -12.86 -23.80 14.90
N HIS A 203 -12.71 -24.99 15.48
CA HIS A 203 -12.54 -26.25 14.78
C HIS A 203 -13.90 -26.81 14.34
N ILE A 204 -14.08 -26.97 13.02
CA ILE A 204 -15.20 -27.68 12.41
C ILE A 204 -14.69 -29.07 12.03
N GLY A 205 -14.69 -29.98 13.01
CA GLY A 205 -14.11 -31.31 12.87
C GLY A 205 -12.59 -31.30 12.99
N SER A 206 -11.94 -32.37 12.51
CA SER A 206 -10.50 -32.59 12.66
C SER A 206 -9.63 -31.76 11.72
N ASN A 207 -10.12 -31.44 10.53
CA ASN A 207 -9.28 -30.92 9.44
C ASN A 207 -9.61 -29.49 9.02
N ILE A 208 -10.74 -28.92 9.47
CA ILE A 208 -11.17 -27.58 9.04
C ILE A 208 -11.40 -26.73 10.29
N GLY A 209 -10.97 -25.48 10.24
CA GLY A 209 -11.29 -24.45 11.22
C GLY A 209 -11.70 -23.16 10.55
N LEU A 210 -12.56 -22.40 11.21
CA LEU A 210 -12.84 -21.01 10.87
C LEU A 210 -12.15 -20.12 11.88
N PHE A 211 -11.60 -19.00 11.43
CA PHE A 211 -11.01 -18.04 12.36
C PHE A 211 -11.47 -16.62 12.10
N ILE A 212 -11.37 -15.82 13.15
CA ILE A 212 -11.38 -14.36 13.09
C ILE A 212 -10.08 -13.85 13.71
N GLU A 213 -9.54 -12.76 13.18
CA GLU A 213 -8.26 -12.19 13.60
C GLU A 213 -8.30 -10.66 13.52
N ALA A 214 -7.77 -10.01 14.56
CA ALA A 214 -7.35 -8.62 14.49
C ALA A 214 -5.83 -8.61 14.32
N LYS A 215 -5.32 -7.97 13.26
CA LYS A 215 -3.87 -7.87 12.98
C LYS A 215 -3.46 -6.41 12.78
N ALA A 216 -2.39 -6.03 13.46
CA ALA A 216 -1.69 -4.77 13.24
C ALA A 216 -0.42 -5.02 12.41
N ARG A 217 -0.08 -4.06 11.55
CA ARG A 217 1.19 -4.05 10.81
C ARG A 217 1.86 -2.69 10.89
N TYR A 218 3.18 -2.72 10.84
CA TYR A 218 4.03 -1.55 10.72
C TYR A 218 4.95 -1.72 9.51
N CYS A 219 4.82 -0.88 8.50
CA CYS A 219 5.62 -0.95 7.28
C CYS A 219 5.69 0.43 6.62
N LYS A 220 6.90 0.95 6.42
CA LYS A 220 7.15 2.23 5.76
C LYS A 220 8.08 2.00 4.57
N LEU A 221 7.63 2.43 3.41
CA LEU A 221 8.35 2.33 2.14
C LEU A 221 8.75 3.75 1.73
N LYS A 222 10.04 3.97 1.45
CA LYS A 222 10.63 5.30 1.22
C LYS A 222 11.38 5.44 -0.11
N SER A 223 11.83 4.34 -0.72
CA SER A 223 12.71 4.37 -1.88
C SER A 223 11.94 4.06 -3.16
N TRP A 224 10.86 4.81 -3.38
CA TRP A 224 9.97 4.63 -4.52
C TRP A 224 10.61 5.12 -5.81
N GLU A 225 10.74 4.22 -6.78
CA GLU A 225 11.30 4.51 -8.10
C GLU A 225 10.36 4.05 -9.20
N GLY A 226 10.32 4.78 -10.31
CA GLY A 226 9.43 4.45 -11.41
C GLY A 226 9.43 5.44 -12.54
N ASP A 227 8.39 5.32 -13.35
CA ASP A 227 8.21 6.08 -14.58
C ASP A 227 6.85 6.77 -14.57
N GLU A 228 6.79 7.94 -15.19
CA GLU A 228 5.58 8.70 -15.45
C GLU A 228 5.55 9.13 -16.92
N THR A 229 4.38 9.05 -17.54
CA THR A 229 4.13 9.56 -18.89
C THR A 229 3.07 10.65 -18.82
N LEU A 230 3.45 11.85 -19.24
CA LEU A 230 2.57 12.99 -19.40
C LEU A 230 2.12 13.08 -20.86
N THR A 231 0.83 13.25 -21.10
CA THR A 231 0.25 13.45 -22.43
C THR A 231 -0.72 14.63 -22.42
N SER A 232 -0.88 15.32 -23.56
CA SER A 232 -1.86 16.41 -23.66
C SER A 232 -2.64 16.41 -24.96
N SER A 233 -3.75 17.15 -24.97
CA SER A 233 -4.59 17.42 -26.16
C SER A 233 -3.82 18.03 -27.34
N PHE A 234 -2.69 18.68 -27.07
CA PHE A 234 -1.83 19.29 -28.09
C PHE A 234 -0.88 18.31 -28.78
N GLY A 235 -0.96 17.01 -28.45
CA GLY A 235 -0.09 15.97 -29.01
C GLY A 235 1.30 15.93 -28.36
N PHE A 236 1.47 16.59 -27.22
CA PHE A 236 2.69 16.51 -26.43
C PHE A 236 2.73 15.17 -25.67
N THR A 237 3.93 14.59 -25.57
CA THR A 237 4.18 13.43 -24.71
C THR A 237 5.57 13.55 -24.10
N GLU A 238 5.63 13.52 -22.77
CA GLU A 238 6.85 13.54 -21.99
C GLU A 238 6.93 12.32 -21.10
N LYS A 239 8.15 11.81 -20.90
CA LYS A 239 8.41 10.65 -20.04
C LYS A 239 9.46 11.04 -19.01
N ASN A 240 9.09 10.88 -17.75
CA ASN A 240 9.95 11.12 -16.61
C ASN A 240 10.23 9.81 -15.90
N SER A 241 11.45 9.63 -15.45
CA SER A 241 11.88 8.46 -14.68
C SER A 241 12.72 8.92 -13.50
N GLY A 242 12.57 8.27 -12.35
CA GLY A 242 13.39 8.60 -11.19
C GLY A 242 12.76 8.20 -9.87
N THR A 243 13.28 8.80 -8.81
CA THR A 243 12.80 8.60 -7.44
C THR A 243 11.64 9.54 -7.16
N LEU A 244 10.64 9.08 -6.41
CA LEU A 244 9.60 9.94 -5.85
C LEU A 244 10.14 10.76 -4.68
N TRP A 245 9.98 12.07 -4.76
CA TRP A 245 10.32 13.02 -3.72
C TRP A 245 9.06 13.69 -3.19
N PHE A 246 8.96 13.77 -1.87
CA PHE A 246 8.08 14.71 -1.20
C PHE A 246 8.77 16.06 -1.11
N VAL A 247 8.11 17.12 -1.56
CA VAL A 247 8.61 18.49 -1.49
C VAL A 247 7.49 19.44 -1.08
N GLU A 248 7.86 20.60 -0.53
CA GLU A 248 6.98 21.77 -0.52
C GLU A 248 7.42 22.70 -1.66
N ALA A 249 6.48 23.05 -2.53
CA ALA A 249 6.71 23.96 -3.65
C ALA A 249 5.96 25.28 -3.44
N LEU A 250 6.58 26.37 -3.89
CA LEU A 250 5.98 27.70 -3.89
C LEU A 250 5.20 27.89 -5.19
N ASP A 251 3.93 28.25 -5.09
CA ASP A 251 3.20 28.87 -6.18
C ASP A 251 3.50 30.39 -6.16
N PRO A 252 4.18 30.95 -7.18
CA PRO A 252 4.53 32.37 -7.19
C PRO A 252 3.34 33.29 -7.50
N ASP A 253 2.27 32.77 -8.12
CA ASP A 253 1.09 33.56 -8.49
C ASP A 253 0.22 33.89 -7.27
N ILE A 254 0.20 32.98 -6.29
CA ILE A 254 -0.57 33.14 -5.05
C ILE A 254 0.28 33.24 -3.77
N ASP A 255 1.61 33.15 -3.88
CA ASP A 255 2.59 33.18 -2.78
C ASP A 255 2.29 32.14 -1.68
N VAL A 256 1.91 30.93 -2.08
CA VAL A 256 1.55 29.83 -1.17
C VAL A 256 2.50 28.65 -1.35
N TRP A 257 2.96 28.09 -0.23
CA TRP A 257 3.67 26.82 -0.22
C TRP A 257 2.69 25.66 -0.06
N PHE A 258 2.78 24.66 -0.93
CA PHE A 258 1.96 23.46 -0.85
C PHE A 258 2.82 22.20 -1.00
N SER A 259 2.37 21.12 -0.38
CA SER A 259 3.05 19.83 -0.46
C SER A 259 2.73 19.15 -1.79
N GLN A 260 3.74 18.61 -2.46
CA GLN A 260 3.58 17.86 -3.71
C GLN A 260 4.54 16.67 -3.78
N ILE A 261 4.22 15.73 -4.68
CA ILE A 261 5.10 14.63 -5.07
C ILE A 261 5.72 14.98 -6.43
N THR A 262 7.03 14.81 -6.56
CA THR A 262 7.73 15.02 -7.83
C THR A 262 8.68 13.86 -8.14
N ILE A 263 9.00 13.67 -9.41
CA ILE A 263 9.90 12.62 -9.90
C ILE A 263 11.20 13.29 -10.31
N ALA A 264 12.31 12.84 -9.73
CA ALA A 264 13.62 13.34 -10.09
C ALA A 264 14.71 12.30 -9.79
N GLU A 265 15.74 12.24 -10.64
CA GLU A 265 16.94 11.42 -10.41
C GLU A 265 17.76 11.90 -9.20
N GLN A 266 17.69 13.19 -8.90
CA GLN A 266 18.41 13.82 -7.81
C GLN A 266 17.44 14.57 -6.90
N LYS A 267 17.82 14.72 -5.64
CA LYS A 267 17.06 15.47 -4.65
C LYS A 267 16.69 16.86 -5.18
N PRO A 268 15.38 17.20 -5.31
CA PRO A 268 14.95 18.52 -5.74
C PRO A 268 15.51 19.63 -4.83
N SER A 269 15.92 20.74 -5.46
CA SER A 269 16.43 21.92 -4.77
C SER A 269 16.16 23.17 -5.61
N GLY A 270 16.09 24.34 -4.98
CA GLY A 270 15.79 25.60 -5.66
C GLY A 270 15.24 26.64 -4.69
N THR A 271 14.95 27.83 -5.21
CA THR A 271 14.32 28.91 -4.42
C THR A 271 12.82 28.66 -4.17
N GLU A 272 12.18 27.90 -5.05
CA GLU A 272 10.75 27.55 -5.02
C GLU A 272 10.50 26.12 -4.51
N THR A 273 11.52 25.50 -3.90
CA THR A 273 11.42 24.13 -3.39
C THR A 273 12.09 24.05 -2.03
N ARG A 274 11.37 23.52 -1.05
CA ARG A 274 11.91 23.27 0.30
C ARG A 274 11.42 21.94 0.85
N ASN A 275 11.98 21.54 1.99
CA ASN A 275 11.63 20.30 2.69
C ASN A 275 11.71 19.02 1.84
N ALA A 276 12.55 19.04 0.79
CA ALA A 276 12.72 17.90 -0.09
C ALA A 276 13.28 16.69 0.66
N ARG A 277 12.60 15.55 0.51
CA ARG A 277 12.99 14.25 1.07
C ARG A 277 12.37 13.13 0.24
N GLU A 278 12.90 11.93 0.37
CA GLU A 278 12.30 10.75 -0.25
C GLU A 278 10.83 10.61 0.20
N PHE A 279 9.97 10.29 -0.76
CA PHE A 279 8.55 10.07 -0.53
C PHE A 279 8.32 8.85 0.35
N GLU A 280 7.55 9.00 1.42
CA GLU A 280 7.22 7.93 2.36
C GLU A 280 5.75 7.50 2.24
N ALA A 281 5.54 6.27 1.78
CA ALA A 281 4.26 5.57 1.89
C ALA A 281 4.24 4.73 3.17
N ASP A 282 3.43 5.14 4.13
CA ASP A 282 3.22 4.41 5.38
C ASP A 282 2.09 3.37 5.21
N LEU A 283 2.46 2.12 5.00
CA LEU A 283 1.53 1.00 4.85
C LEU A 283 1.05 0.44 6.20
N SER A 284 1.44 1.06 7.33
CA SER A 284 1.04 0.62 8.67
C SER A 284 -0.48 0.75 8.87
N GLY A 285 -1.03 -0.08 9.77
CA GLY A 285 -2.42 0.02 10.18
C GLY A 285 -2.98 -1.27 10.76
N PHE A 286 -4.31 -1.31 10.88
CA PHE A 286 -5.05 -2.40 11.52
C PHE A 286 -5.99 -3.07 10.53
N SER A 287 -6.16 -4.38 10.67
CA SER A 287 -7.05 -5.17 9.84
C SER A 287 -7.92 -6.09 10.68
N LEU A 288 -9.17 -6.23 10.25
CA LEU A 288 -10.09 -7.24 10.73
C LEU A 288 -10.22 -8.30 9.64
N ARG A 289 -9.98 -9.55 10.03
CA ARG A 289 -9.76 -10.66 9.12
C ARG A 289 -10.60 -11.86 9.54
N ALA A 290 -11.00 -12.63 8.56
CA ALA A 290 -11.62 -13.93 8.76
C ALA A 290 -11.15 -14.91 7.69
N GLY A 291 -11.33 -16.20 7.94
CA GLY A 291 -10.92 -17.19 6.97
C GLY A 291 -11.04 -18.62 7.43
N ILE A 292 -10.36 -19.49 6.69
CA ILE A 292 -10.37 -20.94 6.88
C ILE A 292 -8.94 -21.41 7.17
N ARG A 293 -8.81 -22.32 8.13
CA ARG A 293 -7.60 -23.10 8.36
C ARG A 293 -7.86 -24.57 8.04
N ILE A 294 -7.00 -25.16 7.22
CA ILE A 294 -7.06 -26.59 6.85
C ILE A 294 -5.87 -27.29 7.50
N ARG A 295 -6.11 -28.33 8.30
CA ARG A 295 -5.10 -29.09 9.06
C ARG A 295 -4.87 -30.47 8.44
N PHE A 296 -3.62 -30.92 8.42
CA PHE A 296 -3.18 -32.19 7.83
C PHE A 296 -2.43 -33.05 8.85
#